data_AF-A0A1J5RAT5-F1
#
_entry.id   AF-A0A1J5RAT5-F1
#
_cell.length_a   1.000
_cell.length_b   1.000
_cell.length_c   1.000
_cell.angle_alpha   90.00
_cell.angle_beta   90.00
_cell.angle_gamma   90.00
#
_symmetry.space_group_name_H-M   'P 1'
#
loop_
_entity.id
_entity.type
_entity.pdbx_description
1 polymer ?
#
loop_
_entity_poly.entity_id
_entity_poly.type
_entity_poly.pdbx_seq_one_letter_code
_entity_poly.pdbx_strand_id
1 'polypeptide(L)'
;MLAVAIAAVTVGFTARDAAVARERATASATETALEAVLARRAQAATASRLTDAATAYAAATRAEALDSAAGAEAAAADVQRAATAVLTGDALAPLVDARQELAALTEGLSSVTRSSDVLRAARGLAATTDQIRAATSDAIADQDRHAAEAAASAAADLARRVAVAAAAPNGRIPLETLCGVAFAPGARLRCDAAAALDRLDSAFHAARGGHLVVVSSYRDLADQVEVKASRGDLASTPGASNHGRGLAVDLGGLGTVDDFAEPTYLWLKAHAASYGWHHPTAMEPGGGGPLEPWHWEFGTA
;
A
#
# COMPACT_ATOMS: atom_id res chain seq x y z
N MET A 1 -26.80 -25.58 -128.50
CA MET A 1 -25.37 -25.58 -128.11
C MET A 1 -25.31 -25.37 -126.61
N LEU A 2 -24.61 -26.26 -125.91
CA LEU A 2 -24.18 -26.24 -124.49
C LEU A 2 -25.32 -26.11 -123.45
N ALA A 3 -25.72 -27.15 -122.70
CA ALA A 3 -24.96 -28.04 -121.82
C ALA A 3 -24.20 -27.29 -120.71
N VAL A 4 -24.79 -27.19 -119.51
CA VAL A 4 -24.05 -27.31 -118.24
C VAL A 4 -24.94 -28.07 -117.25
N ALA A 5 -24.48 -29.26 -116.92
CA ALA A 5 -25.00 -30.10 -115.87
C ALA A 5 -24.56 -29.54 -114.51
N ILE A 6 -25.50 -29.39 -113.57
CA ILE A 6 -25.18 -29.44 -112.15
C ILE A 6 -25.67 -30.80 -111.69
N ALA A 7 -24.75 -31.75 -111.63
CA ALA A 7 -25.00 -33.07 -111.07
C ALA A 7 -25.40 -32.89 -109.60
N ALA A 8 -26.64 -33.25 -109.29
CA ALA A 8 -27.09 -33.47 -107.94
C ALA A 8 -26.27 -34.64 -107.35
N VAL A 9 -25.25 -34.33 -106.57
CA VAL A 9 -24.73 -35.26 -105.57
C VAL A 9 -25.69 -35.19 -104.40
N THR A 10 -26.85 -35.84 -104.54
CA THR A 10 -27.69 -36.20 -103.38
C THR A 10 -26.92 -37.24 -102.58
N VAL A 11 -26.15 -36.79 -101.61
CA VAL A 11 -25.65 -37.65 -100.54
C VAL A 11 -26.89 -38.15 -99.81
N GLY A 12 -27.25 -39.42 -100.02
CA GLY A 12 -28.37 -40.04 -99.31
C GLY A 12 -28.08 -40.05 -97.82
N PHE A 13 -28.74 -39.17 -97.08
CA PHE A 13 -28.71 -39.18 -95.62
C PHE A 13 -29.42 -40.44 -95.15
N THR A 14 -28.65 -41.40 -94.65
CA THR A 14 -29.20 -42.69 -94.23
C THR A 14 -29.84 -42.55 -92.85
N ALA A 15 -30.76 -43.44 -92.47
CA ALA A 15 -31.26 -43.52 -91.10
C ALA A 15 -30.12 -43.66 -90.06
N ARG A 16 -28.94 -44.12 -90.50
CA ARG A 16 -27.71 -44.22 -89.73
C ARG A 16 -27.10 -42.85 -89.41
N ASP A 17 -27.11 -41.91 -90.36
CA ASP A 17 -26.56 -40.56 -90.17
C ASP A 17 -27.43 -39.71 -89.22
N ALA A 18 -28.75 -39.90 -89.27
CA ALA A 18 -29.70 -39.28 -88.34
C ALA A 18 -29.51 -39.76 -86.89
N ALA A 19 -29.18 -41.05 -86.70
CA ALA A 19 -28.93 -41.64 -85.40
C ALA A 19 -27.63 -41.12 -84.78
N VAL A 20 -26.54 -41.04 -85.57
CA VAL A 20 -25.24 -40.51 -85.12
C VAL A 20 -25.34 -39.02 -84.75
N ALA A 21 -26.12 -38.23 -85.49
CA ALA A 21 -26.36 -36.82 -85.15
C ALA A 21 -27.13 -36.64 -83.83
N ARG A 22 -28.15 -37.48 -83.57
CA ARG A 22 -28.86 -37.50 -82.28
C ARG A 22 -27.95 -37.89 -81.14
N GLU A 23 -27.15 -38.94 -81.32
CA GLU A 23 -26.23 -39.46 -80.30
C GLU A 23 -25.19 -38.39 -79.91
N ARG A 24 -24.61 -37.69 -80.89
CA ARG A 24 -23.72 -36.54 -80.65
C ARG A 24 -24.41 -35.36 -79.96
N ALA A 25 -25.65 -35.04 -80.34
CA ALA A 25 -26.43 -33.98 -79.69
C ALA A 25 -26.74 -34.32 -78.23
N THR A 26 -27.09 -35.58 -77.93
CA THR A 26 -27.24 -36.07 -76.56
C THR A 26 -25.94 -36.04 -75.78
N ALA A 27 -24.81 -36.44 -76.38
CA ALA A 27 -23.50 -36.39 -75.74
C ALA A 27 -23.09 -34.95 -75.36
N SER A 28 -23.28 -34.00 -76.28
CA SER A 28 -23.03 -32.56 -76.05
C SER A 28 -23.95 -31.98 -74.97
N ALA A 29 -25.23 -32.37 -74.95
CA ALA A 29 -26.16 -31.96 -73.91
C ALA A 29 -25.79 -32.53 -72.53
N THR A 30 -25.32 -33.79 -72.47
CA THR A 30 -24.84 -34.40 -71.22
C THR A 30 -23.56 -33.76 -70.70
N GLU A 31 -22.64 -33.38 -71.59
CA GLU A 31 -21.39 -32.69 -71.23
C GLU A 31 -21.69 -31.30 -70.65
N THR A 32 -22.58 -30.55 -71.30
CA THR A 32 -23.05 -29.23 -70.83
C THR A 32 -23.74 -29.34 -69.46
N ALA A 33 -24.57 -30.37 -69.28
CA ALA A 33 -25.25 -30.62 -68.00
C ALA A 33 -24.26 -30.98 -66.88
N LEU A 34 -23.21 -31.75 -67.20
CA LEU A 34 -22.16 -32.12 -66.26
C LEU A 34 -21.34 -30.91 -65.82
N GLU A 35 -20.93 -30.04 -66.74
CA GLU A 35 -20.21 -28.80 -66.42
C GLU A 35 -21.04 -27.88 -65.49
N ALA A 36 -22.33 -27.74 -65.77
CA ALA A 36 -23.23 -26.95 -64.92
C ALA A 36 -23.35 -27.53 -63.48
N VAL A 37 -23.36 -28.86 -63.34
CA VAL A 37 -23.37 -29.53 -62.02
C VAL A 37 -22.05 -29.31 -61.29
N LEU A 38 -20.91 -29.41 -61.97
CA LEU A 38 -19.59 -29.19 -61.39
C LEU A 38 -19.39 -27.73 -60.94
N ALA A 39 -19.84 -26.76 -61.75
CA ALA A 39 -19.80 -25.34 -61.39
C ALA A 39 -20.64 -25.04 -60.14
N ARG A 40 -21.85 -25.60 -60.03
CA ARG A 40 -22.70 -25.46 -58.83
C ARG A 40 -22.06 -26.09 -57.59
N ARG A 41 -21.43 -27.26 -57.72
CA ARG A 41 -20.69 -27.90 -56.63
C ARG A 41 -19.48 -27.07 -56.19
N ALA A 42 -18.75 -26.48 -57.14
CA ALA A 42 -17.64 -25.59 -56.84
C ALA A 42 -18.10 -24.32 -56.11
N GLN A 43 -19.20 -23.69 -56.55
CA GLN A 43 -19.80 -22.54 -55.87
C GLN A 43 -20.27 -22.89 -54.45
N ALA A 44 -20.94 -24.03 -54.26
CA ALA A 44 -21.35 -24.50 -52.94
C ALA A 44 -20.15 -24.77 -52.01
N ALA A 45 -19.09 -25.38 -52.52
CA ALA A 45 -17.85 -25.63 -51.76
C ALA A 45 -17.12 -24.33 -51.40
N THR A 46 -17.18 -23.30 -52.24
CA THR A 46 -16.65 -21.96 -51.94
C THR A 46 -17.50 -21.27 -50.86
N ALA A 47 -18.83 -21.33 -50.97
CA ALA A 47 -19.75 -20.78 -49.97
C ALA A 47 -19.60 -21.46 -48.59
N SER A 48 -19.40 -22.77 -48.55
CA SER A 48 -19.10 -23.51 -47.31
C SER A 48 -17.79 -23.02 -46.69
N ARG A 49 -16.71 -22.95 -47.47
CA ARG A 49 -15.41 -22.47 -46.97
C ARG A 49 -15.46 -21.05 -46.42
N LEU A 50 -16.22 -20.16 -47.06
CA LEU A 50 -16.44 -18.80 -46.56
C LEU A 50 -17.22 -18.80 -45.23
N THR A 51 -18.21 -19.67 -45.09
CA THR A 51 -18.97 -19.86 -43.83
C THR A 51 -18.07 -20.39 -42.71
N ASP A 52 -17.23 -21.39 -43.01
CA ASP A 52 -16.30 -21.98 -42.05
C ASP A 52 -15.25 -20.95 -41.59
N ALA A 53 -14.69 -20.18 -42.52
CA ALA A 53 -13.74 -19.12 -42.22
C ALA A 53 -14.37 -18.00 -41.38
N ALA A 54 -15.61 -17.60 -41.69
CA ALA A 54 -16.36 -16.60 -40.90
C ALA A 54 -16.65 -17.10 -39.48
N THR A 55 -16.97 -18.39 -39.33
CA THR A 55 -17.21 -19.02 -38.03
C THR A 55 -15.93 -19.09 -37.20
N ALA A 56 -14.80 -19.47 -37.81
CA ALA A 56 -13.49 -19.49 -37.15
C ALA A 56 -13.04 -18.09 -36.70
N TYR A 57 -13.24 -17.06 -37.54
CA TYR A 57 -12.97 -15.67 -37.18
C TYR A 57 -13.82 -15.22 -35.99
N ALA A 58 -15.14 -15.48 -36.02
CA ALA A 58 -16.04 -15.14 -34.91
C ALA A 58 -15.65 -15.85 -33.60
N ALA A 59 -15.22 -17.11 -33.68
CA ALA A 59 -14.73 -17.86 -32.52
C ALA A 59 -13.43 -17.27 -31.95
N ALA A 60 -12.48 -16.89 -32.80
CA ALA A 60 -11.24 -16.25 -32.38
C ALA A 60 -11.49 -14.88 -31.70
N THR A 61 -12.32 -14.02 -32.29
CA THR A 61 -12.67 -12.72 -31.70
C THR A 61 -13.42 -12.89 -30.37
N ARG A 62 -14.27 -13.92 -30.26
CA ARG A 62 -14.93 -14.25 -28.99
C ARG A 62 -13.93 -14.66 -27.91
N ALA A 63 -12.94 -15.49 -28.25
CA ALA A 63 -11.91 -15.92 -27.31
C ALA A 63 -11.07 -14.74 -26.80
N GLU A 64 -10.64 -13.85 -27.69
CA GLU A 64 -9.90 -12.63 -27.34
C GLU A 64 -10.71 -11.70 -26.41
N ALA A 65 -12.01 -11.55 -26.67
CA ALA A 65 -12.90 -10.74 -25.83
C ALA A 65 -13.02 -11.30 -24.40
N LEU A 66 -13.15 -12.63 -24.27
CA LEU A 66 -13.25 -13.29 -22.97
C LEU A 66 -11.95 -13.20 -22.16
N ASP A 67 -10.80 -13.39 -22.81
CA ASP A 67 -9.49 -13.27 -22.17
C ASP A 67 -9.24 -11.84 -21.67
N SER A 68 -9.53 -10.84 -22.51
CA SER A 68 -9.43 -9.42 -22.14
C SER A 68 -10.36 -9.06 -20.97
N ALA A 69 -11.59 -9.57 -20.97
CA ALA A 69 -12.54 -9.34 -19.88
C ALA A 69 -12.05 -9.94 -18.57
N ALA A 70 -11.56 -11.19 -18.59
CA ALA A 70 -11.01 -11.85 -17.41
C ALA A 70 -9.80 -11.10 -16.84
N GLY A 71 -8.89 -10.63 -17.69
CA GLY A 71 -7.73 -9.84 -17.27
C GLY A 71 -8.13 -8.50 -16.63
N ALA A 72 -9.06 -7.76 -17.24
CA ALA A 72 -9.55 -6.50 -16.71
C ALA A 72 -10.27 -6.68 -15.36
N GLU A 73 -11.10 -7.72 -15.23
CA GLU A 73 -11.79 -8.07 -13.99
C GLU A 73 -10.82 -8.41 -12.86
N ALA A 74 -9.77 -9.19 -13.13
CA ALA A 74 -8.76 -9.53 -12.16
C ALA A 74 -8.00 -8.27 -11.68
N ALA A 75 -7.54 -7.43 -12.61
CA ALA A 75 -6.84 -6.19 -12.27
C ALA A 75 -7.71 -5.23 -11.46
N ALA A 76 -8.98 -5.07 -11.84
CA ALA A 76 -9.95 -4.25 -11.13
C ALA A 76 -10.20 -4.76 -9.71
N ALA A 77 -10.30 -6.08 -9.52
CA ALA A 77 -10.51 -6.68 -8.20
C ALA A 77 -9.31 -6.45 -7.28
N ASP A 78 -8.10 -6.56 -7.81
CA ASP A 78 -6.86 -6.32 -7.06
C ASP A 78 -6.75 -4.84 -6.62
N VAL A 79 -6.99 -3.92 -7.55
CA VAL A 79 -7.00 -2.47 -7.25
C VAL A 79 -8.09 -2.12 -6.26
N GLN A 80 -9.30 -2.66 -6.41
CA GLN A 80 -10.40 -2.40 -5.48
C GLN A 80 -10.03 -2.83 -4.05
N ARG A 81 -9.41 -4.00 -3.86
CA ARG A 81 -8.96 -4.47 -2.53
C ARG A 81 -7.90 -3.56 -1.92
N ALA A 82 -6.99 -3.02 -2.71
CA ALA A 82 -5.98 -2.08 -2.22
C ALA A 82 -6.59 -0.70 -1.90
N ALA A 83 -7.51 -0.23 -2.74
CA ALA A 83 -8.06 1.12 -2.66
C ALA A 83 -9.08 1.30 -1.53
N THR A 84 -9.83 0.27 -1.13
CA THR A 84 -10.86 0.38 -0.07
C THR A 84 -10.31 0.74 1.31
N ALA A 85 -9.01 0.60 1.55
CA ALA A 85 -8.37 1.04 2.79
C ALA A 85 -8.18 2.57 2.87
N VAL A 86 -8.22 3.26 1.72
CA VAL A 86 -7.81 4.67 1.60
C VAL A 86 -8.89 5.54 0.96
N LEU A 87 -9.62 5.01 -0.03
CA LEU A 87 -10.67 5.72 -0.76
C LEU A 87 -12.07 5.42 -0.21
N THR A 88 -12.99 6.37 -0.40
CA THR A 88 -14.40 6.23 -0.04
C THR A 88 -15.19 5.44 -1.09
N GLY A 89 -16.39 4.98 -0.71
CA GLY A 89 -17.28 4.26 -1.62
C GLY A 89 -17.63 5.05 -2.88
N ASP A 90 -17.87 6.36 -2.76
CA ASP A 90 -18.20 7.23 -3.90
C ASP A 90 -17.07 7.31 -4.93
N ALA A 91 -15.81 7.34 -4.47
CA ALA A 91 -14.65 7.34 -5.35
C ALA A 91 -14.48 6.00 -6.09
N LEU A 92 -14.99 4.89 -5.52
CA LEU A 92 -14.92 3.55 -6.11
C LEU A 92 -16.15 3.19 -6.97
N ALA A 93 -17.24 3.95 -6.87
CA ALA A 93 -18.48 3.67 -7.60
C ALA A 93 -18.26 3.48 -9.11
N PRO A 94 -17.48 4.31 -9.83
CA PRO A 94 -17.23 4.11 -11.26
C PRO A 94 -16.55 2.77 -11.60
N LEU A 95 -15.69 2.27 -10.71
CA LEU A 95 -15.03 0.97 -10.89
C LEU A 95 -16.02 -0.17 -10.70
N VAL A 96 -16.89 -0.08 -9.69
CA VAL A 96 -17.94 -1.07 -9.45
C VAL A 96 -18.93 -1.11 -10.62
N ASP A 97 -19.36 0.05 -11.11
CA ASP A 97 -20.27 0.16 -12.24
C ASP A 97 -19.66 -0.44 -13.52
N ALA A 98 -18.38 -0.12 -13.82
CA ALA A 98 -17.69 -0.65 -14.98
C ALA A 98 -17.52 -2.18 -14.94
N ARG A 99 -17.30 -2.76 -13.76
CA ARG A 99 -17.26 -4.23 -13.55
C ARG A 99 -18.62 -4.86 -13.83
N GLN A 100 -19.69 -4.25 -13.31
CA GLN A 100 -21.06 -4.74 -13.53
C GLN A 100 -21.46 -4.70 -15.01
N GLU A 101 -21.09 -3.62 -15.72
CA GLU A 101 -21.33 -3.50 -17.17
C GLU A 101 -20.58 -4.59 -17.95
N LEU A 102 -19.29 -4.80 -17.66
CA LEU A 102 -18.48 -5.83 -18.30
C LEU A 102 -19.04 -7.24 -18.05
N ALA A 103 -19.47 -7.53 -16.82
CA ALA A 103 -20.07 -8.82 -16.46
C ALA A 103 -21.35 -9.08 -17.26
N ALA A 104 -22.26 -8.09 -17.35
CA ALA A 104 -23.52 -8.20 -18.08
C ALA A 104 -23.31 -8.42 -19.59
N LEU A 105 -22.31 -7.76 -20.19
CA LEU A 105 -21.97 -7.95 -21.60
C LEU A 105 -21.38 -9.34 -21.87
N THR A 106 -20.55 -9.83 -20.95
CA THR A 106 -19.89 -11.14 -21.03
C THR A 106 -20.89 -12.29 -20.93
N GLU A 107 -21.88 -12.20 -20.03
CA GLU A 107 -22.92 -13.22 -19.84
C GLU A 107 -23.76 -13.44 -21.11
N GLY A 108 -24.05 -12.37 -21.86
CA GLY A 108 -24.87 -12.43 -23.08
C GLY A 108 -24.09 -12.59 -24.39
N LEU A 109 -22.83 -13.02 -24.36
CA LEU A 109 -21.95 -13.10 -25.53
C LEU A 109 -22.37 -14.23 -26.50
N SER A 110 -22.89 -13.88 -27.67
CA SER A 110 -23.31 -14.86 -28.71
C SER A 110 -23.00 -14.44 -30.15
N SER A 111 -22.59 -13.19 -30.39
CA SER A 111 -22.34 -12.62 -31.73
C SER A 111 -21.05 -11.79 -31.78
N VAL A 112 -20.56 -11.52 -32.99
CA VAL A 112 -19.35 -10.69 -33.20
C VAL A 112 -19.53 -9.24 -32.69
N THR A 113 -20.72 -8.65 -32.89
CA THR A 113 -21.04 -7.31 -32.34
C THR A 113 -20.89 -7.30 -30.81
N ARG A 114 -21.42 -8.32 -30.13
CA ARG A 114 -21.25 -8.49 -28.68
C ARG A 114 -19.77 -8.64 -28.29
N SER A 115 -18.95 -9.35 -29.08
CA SER A 115 -17.49 -9.45 -28.80
C SER A 115 -16.81 -8.08 -28.84
N SER A 116 -17.21 -7.20 -29.76
CA SER A 116 -16.66 -5.84 -29.83
C SER A 116 -17.09 -4.96 -28.65
N ASP A 117 -18.31 -5.13 -28.13
CA ASP A 117 -18.79 -4.42 -26.95
C ASP A 117 -18.07 -4.89 -25.68
N VAL A 118 -17.84 -6.21 -25.54
CA VAL A 118 -17.02 -6.77 -24.44
C VAL A 118 -15.60 -6.21 -24.47
N LEU A 119 -14.95 -6.14 -25.64
CA LEU A 119 -13.62 -5.54 -25.75
C LEU A 119 -13.61 -4.05 -25.38
N ARG A 120 -14.65 -3.30 -25.74
CA ARG A 120 -14.80 -1.88 -25.35
C ARG A 120 -14.95 -1.76 -23.84
N ALA A 121 -15.83 -2.55 -23.23
CA ALA A 121 -16.07 -2.54 -21.79
C ALA A 121 -14.83 -2.99 -21.00
N ALA A 122 -14.11 -4.01 -21.46
CA ALA A 122 -12.86 -4.46 -20.83
C ALA A 122 -11.80 -3.35 -20.82
N ARG A 123 -11.67 -2.60 -21.93
CA ARG A 123 -10.78 -1.42 -21.99
C ARG A 123 -11.25 -0.29 -21.09
N GLY A 124 -12.57 -0.05 -21.03
CA GLY A 124 -13.16 0.94 -20.12
C GLY A 124 -12.87 0.60 -18.66
N LEU A 125 -13.08 -0.66 -18.26
CA LEU A 125 -12.76 -1.14 -16.92
C LEU A 125 -11.26 -1.01 -16.62
N ALA A 126 -10.39 -1.36 -17.56
CA ALA A 126 -8.94 -1.18 -17.40
C ALA A 126 -8.57 0.29 -17.20
N ALA A 127 -9.16 1.21 -17.97
CA ALA A 127 -8.93 2.65 -17.82
C ALA A 127 -9.41 3.17 -16.45
N THR A 128 -10.60 2.78 -15.99
CA THR A 128 -11.09 3.14 -14.65
C THR A 128 -10.21 2.53 -13.56
N THR A 129 -9.73 1.30 -13.74
CA THR A 129 -8.79 0.64 -12.82
C THR A 129 -7.49 1.44 -12.68
N ASP A 130 -6.94 1.94 -13.79
CA ASP A 130 -5.73 2.76 -13.76
C ASP A 130 -5.97 4.13 -13.08
N GLN A 131 -7.13 4.75 -13.31
CA GLN A 131 -7.53 5.98 -12.62
C GLN A 131 -7.65 5.78 -11.11
N ILE A 132 -8.29 4.70 -10.66
CA ILE A 132 -8.40 4.39 -9.22
C ILE A 132 -7.03 4.07 -8.63
N ARG A 133 -6.15 3.38 -9.36
CA ARG A 133 -4.77 3.12 -8.90
C ARG A 133 -4.01 4.44 -8.68
N ALA A 134 -4.10 5.37 -9.63
CA ALA A 134 -3.49 6.69 -9.50
C ALA A 134 -4.08 7.48 -8.31
N ALA A 135 -5.40 7.54 -8.20
CA ALA A 135 -6.07 8.23 -7.09
C ALA A 135 -5.71 7.61 -5.72
N THR A 136 -5.57 6.28 -5.64
CA THR A 136 -5.12 5.58 -4.43
C THR A 136 -3.69 5.97 -4.08
N SER A 137 -2.79 6.00 -5.07
CA SER A 137 -1.40 6.42 -4.88
C SER A 137 -1.31 7.87 -4.40
N ASP A 138 -2.10 8.77 -4.98
CA ASP A 138 -2.12 10.19 -4.60
C ASP A 138 -2.66 10.37 -3.18
N ALA A 139 -3.71 9.63 -2.81
CA ALA A 139 -4.28 9.67 -1.47
C ALA A 139 -3.32 9.14 -0.40
N ILE A 140 -2.56 8.07 -0.69
CA ILE A 140 -1.50 7.58 0.19
C ILE A 140 -0.41 8.65 0.34
N ALA A 141 0.04 9.26 -0.75
CA ALA A 141 1.06 10.30 -0.71
C ALA A 141 0.60 11.54 0.08
N ASP A 142 -0.70 11.88 0.03
CA ASP A 142 -1.28 12.96 0.82
C ASP A 142 -1.36 12.63 2.31
N GLN A 143 -1.77 11.41 2.66
CA GLN A 143 -1.73 10.91 4.04
C GLN A 143 -0.31 10.93 4.61
N ASP A 144 0.68 10.47 3.84
CA ASP A 144 2.09 10.46 4.23
C ASP A 144 2.61 11.89 4.45
N ARG A 145 2.25 12.83 3.57
CA ARG A 145 2.60 14.26 3.72
C ARG A 145 1.98 14.84 4.99
N HIS A 146 0.71 14.61 5.25
CA HIS A 146 0.04 15.08 6.46
C HIS A 146 0.65 14.47 7.73
N ALA A 147 1.00 13.19 7.71
CA ALA A 147 1.71 12.54 8.81
C ALA A 147 3.09 13.17 9.04
N ALA A 148 3.84 13.47 7.96
CA ALA A 148 5.13 14.12 8.04
C ALA A 148 5.04 15.56 8.57
N GLU A 149 4.06 16.34 8.13
CA GLU A 149 3.79 17.69 8.63
C GLU A 149 3.42 17.69 10.12
N ALA A 150 2.56 16.76 10.54
CA ALA A 150 2.21 16.59 11.95
C ALA A 150 3.43 16.22 12.80
N ALA A 151 4.27 15.29 12.32
CA ALA A 151 5.51 14.91 12.99
C ALA A 151 6.50 16.09 13.09
N ALA A 152 6.65 16.88 12.02
CA ALA A 152 7.49 18.06 12.01
C ALA A 152 6.99 19.13 13.00
N SER A 153 5.68 19.36 13.05
CA SER A 153 5.06 20.29 14.01
C SER A 153 5.26 19.83 15.46
N ALA A 154 5.08 18.53 15.74
CA ALA A 154 5.32 17.96 17.06
C ALA A 154 6.80 18.08 17.48
N ALA A 155 7.73 17.80 16.57
CA ALA A 155 9.16 17.97 16.81
C ALA A 155 9.54 19.44 17.07
N ALA A 156 8.93 20.39 16.35
CA ALA A 156 9.14 21.82 16.57
C ALA A 156 8.58 22.30 17.93
N ASP A 157 7.41 21.81 18.35
CA ASP A 157 6.86 22.09 19.69
C ASP A 157 7.77 21.54 20.80
N LEU A 158 8.21 20.29 20.65
CA LEU A 158 9.16 19.67 21.58
C LEU A 158 10.44 20.49 21.69
N ALA A 159 11.07 20.83 20.57
CA ALA A 159 12.30 21.62 20.52
C ALA A 159 12.11 22.99 21.19
N ARG A 160 10.97 23.66 20.94
CA ARG A 160 10.64 24.94 21.59
C ARG A 160 10.51 24.80 23.11
N ARG A 161 9.78 23.80 23.59
CA ARG A 161 9.61 23.55 25.04
C ARG A 161 10.95 23.26 25.72
N VAL A 162 11.77 22.42 25.10
CA VAL A 162 13.13 22.12 25.58
C VAL A 162 13.99 23.39 25.63
N ALA A 163 13.95 24.24 24.60
CA ALA A 163 14.69 25.50 24.58
C ALA A 163 14.24 26.46 25.70
N VAL A 164 12.93 26.61 25.92
CA VAL A 164 12.39 27.43 27.02
C VAL A 164 12.83 26.89 28.38
N ALA A 165 12.70 25.58 28.60
CA ALA A 165 13.13 24.94 29.84
C ALA A 165 14.64 25.06 30.09
N ALA A 166 15.46 24.93 29.05
CA ALA A 166 16.91 25.08 29.14
C ALA A 166 17.35 26.53 29.45
N ALA A 167 16.62 27.52 28.92
CA ALA A 167 16.88 28.93 29.16
C ALA A 167 16.38 29.43 30.53
N ALA A 168 15.41 28.74 31.13
CA ALA A 168 14.85 29.13 32.41
C ALA A 168 15.88 29.01 33.56
N PRO A 169 15.83 29.89 34.57
CA PRO A 169 16.60 29.70 35.78
C PRO A 169 16.25 28.38 36.47
N ASN A 170 17.24 27.77 37.12
CA ASN A 170 17.06 26.52 37.84
C ASN A 170 15.96 26.65 38.93
N GLY A 171 14.98 25.75 38.91
CA GLY A 171 13.81 25.76 39.78
C GLY A 171 12.72 26.77 39.35
N ARG A 172 12.83 27.36 38.16
CA ARG A 172 11.88 28.36 37.63
C ARG A 172 11.44 28.04 36.19
N ILE A 173 11.39 26.76 35.82
CA ILE A 173 10.86 26.32 34.52
C ILE A 173 9.32 26.49 34.54
N PRO A 174 8.71 27.16 33.55
CA PRO A 174 7.26 27.23 33.45
C PRO A 174 6.67 25.81 33.27
N LEU A 175 5.71 25.45 34.11
CA LEU A 175 5.19 24.07 34.17
C LEU A 175 4.57 23.61 32.85
N GLU A 176 4.01 24.52 32.07
CA GLU A 176 3.45 24.26 30.75
C GLU A 176 4.51 23.85 29.71
N THR A 177 5.80 24.09 29.98
CA THR A 177 6.92 23.67 29.13
C THR A 177 7.54 22.34 29.56
N LEU A 178 7.14 21.82 30.72
CA LEU A 178 7.51 20.48 31.16
C LEU A 178 6.53 19.44 30.60
N CYS A 179 7.02 18.22 30.43
CA CYS A 179 6.21 17.09 30.01
C CYS A 179 6.04 16.09 31.16
N GLY A 180 4.90 15.39 31.16
CA GLY A 180 4.67 14.26 32.04
C GLY A 180 5.44 13.02 31.59
N VAL A 181 5.53 12.04 32.49
CA VAL A 181 6.11 10.72 32.25
C VAL A 181 4.97 9.71 32.23
N ALA A 182 4.88 8.86 31.21
CA ALA A 182 3.69 8.05 30.93
C ALA A 182 3.37 7.05 32.04
N PHE A 183 4.38 6.41 32.62
CA PHE A 183 4.24 5.40 33.67
C PHE A 183 4.23 5.99 35.10
N ALA A 184 4.47 7.29 35.25
CA ALA A 184 4.60 7.96 36.56
C ALA A 184 3.71 9.22 36.63
N PRO A 185 2.41 9.06 36.95
CA PRO A 185 1.50 10.18 37.12
C PRO A 185 2.03 11.20 38.13
N GLY A 186 2.00 12.47 37.77
CA GLY A 186 2.49 13.57 38.62
C GLY A 186 3.97 13.92 38.40
N ALA A 187 4.79 13.03 37.84
CA ALA A 187 6.15 13.37 37.46
C ALA A 187 6.16 14.42 36.33
N ARG A 188 7.14 15.34 36.38
CA ARG A 188 7.36 16.37 35.37
C ARG A 188 8.85 16.50 35.09
N LEU A 189 9.23 16.56 33.82
CA LEU A 189 10.61 16.69 33.38
C LEU A 189 10.70 17.59 32.14
N ARG A 190 11.91 18.02 31.79
CA ARG A 190 12.16 18.58 30.46
C ARG A 190 11.73 17.55 29.42
N CYS A 191 11.07 18.00 28.35
CA CYS A 191 10.32 17.07 27.50
C CYS A 191 11.16 16.00 26.79
N ASP A 192 12.42 16.29 26.47
CA ASP A 192 13.40 15.33 25.96
C ASP A 192 13.78 14.28 27.02
N ALA A 193 14.00 14.71 28.27
CA ALA A 193 14.26 13.82 29.40
C ALA A 193 13.05 12.92 29.71
N ALA A 194 11.83 13.47 29.71
CA ALA A 194 10.59 12.70 29.89
C ALA A 194 10.47 11.58 28.84
N ALA A 195 10.60 11.93 27.56
CA ALA A 195 10.54 10.97 26.46
C ALA A 195 11.65 9.91 26.54
N ALA A 196 12.85 10.29 27.00
CA ALA A 196 13.94 9.35 27.25
C ALA A 196 13.63 8.38 28.39
N LEU A 197 13.01 8.87 29.48
CA LEU A 197 12.62 8.05 30.61
C LEU A 197 11.52 7.05 30.24
N ASP A 198 10.54 7.45 29.43
CA ASP A 198 9.50 6.54 28.92
C ASP A 198 10.09 5.39 28.07
N ARG A 199 11.13 5.69 27.26
CA ARG A 199 11.84 4.65 26.50
C ARG A 199 12.64 3.72 27.42
N LEU A 200 13.31 4.27 28.44
CA LEU A 200 14.04 3.50 29.43
C LEU A 200 13.11 2.57 30.21
N ASP A 201 11.97 3.08 30.67
CA ASP A 201 10.96 2.30 31.38
C ASP A 201 10.34 1.22 30.49
N SER A 202 10.06 1.51 29.22
CA SER A 202 9.57 0.49 28.28
C SER A 202 10.54 -0.69 28.15
N ALA A 203 11.85 -0.40 28.08
CA ALA A 203 12.89 -1.43 28.04
C ALA A 203 13.03 -2.17 29.38
N PHE A 204 12.92 -1.45 30.50
CA PHE A 204 12.93 -2.04 31.83
C PHE A 204 11.74 -2.99 32.03
N HIS A 205 10.53 -2.55 31.69
CA HIS A 205 9.32 -3.35 31.73
C HIS A 205 9.43 -4.60 30.87
N ALA A 206 9.96 -4.48 29.63
CA ALA A 206 10.18 -5.64 28.77
C ALA A 206 11.19 -6.65 29.37
N ALA A 207 12.22 -6.17 30.07
CA ALA A 207 13.27 -7.02 30.64
C ALA A 207 12.94 -7.57 32.03
N ARG A 208 12.14 -6.86 32.81
CA ARG A 208 11.95 -7.07 34.26
C ARG A 208 10.50 -7.27 34.68
N GLY A 209 9.54 -7.03 33.79
CA GLY A 209 8.10 -7.27 34.00
C GLY A 209 7.38 -6.25 34.89
N GLY A 210 8.04 -5.18 35.32
CA GLY A 210 7.46 -4.10 36.12
C GLY A 210 7.96 -2.74 35.64
N HIS A 211 7.26 -1.67 36.04
CA HIS A 211 7.67 -0.29 35.73
C HIS A 211 8.65 0.25 36.78
N LEU A 212 9.46 1.21 36.36
CA LEU A 212 10.23 2.04 37.28
C LEU A 212 9.29 2.83 38.19
N VAL A 213 9.75 3.14 39.40
CA VAL A 213 9.00 3.95 40.36
C VAL A 213 9.69 5.30 40.49
N VAL A 214 9.07 6.36 39.99
CA VAL A 214 9.57 7.74 40.16
C VAL A 214 9.13 8.26 41.52
N VAL A 215 10.10 8.56 42.39
CA VAL A 215 9.88 9.13 43.73
C VAL A 215 9.90 10.66 43.69
N SER A 216 10.81 11.24 42.91
CA SER A 216 10.96 12.69 42.78
C SER A 216 11.45 13.04 41.37
N SER A 217 11.01 14.18 40.85
CA SER A 217 11.29 14.65 39.49
C SER A 217 11.57 16.16 39.51
N TYR A 218 10.99 16.97 38.61
CA TYR A 218 11.15 18.42 38.67
C TYR A 218 10.80 18.98 40.05
N ARG A 219 11.68 19.86 40.55
CA ARG A 219 11.53 20.55 41.84
C ARG A 219 11.73 22.04 41.63
N ASP A 220 10.75 22.83 42.04
CA ASP A 220 10.86 24.28 41.91
C ASP A 220 11.83 24.88 42.95
N LEU A 221 12.12 26.17 42.81
CA LEU A 221 13.07 26.85 43.68
C LEU A 221 12.58 26.91 45.13
N ALA A 222 11.28 27.09 45.36
CA ALA A 222 10.71 27.20 46.71
C ALA A 222 10.81 25.85 47.44
N ASP A 223 10.43 24.77 46.76
CA ASP A 223 10.60 23.41 47.27
C ASP A 223 12.08 23.10 47.55
N GLN A 224 13.00 23.55 46.69
CA GLN A 224 14.43 23.34 46.92
C GLN A 224 14.95 24.12 48.15
N VAL A 225 14.38 25.29 48.48
CA VAL A 225 14.69 26.02 49.72
C VAL A 225 14.26 25.21 50.93
N GLU A 226 13.07 24.62 50.91
CA GLU A 226 12.56 23.78 52.00
C GLU A 226 13.37 22.49 52.16
N VAL A 227 13.76 21.86 51.05
CA VAL A 227 14.63 20.67 51.07
C VAL A 227 16.03 21.02 51.61
N LYS A 228 16.60 22.17 51.23
CA LYS A 228 17.90 22.62 51.78
C LYS A 228 17.81 22.88 53.28
N ALA A 229 16.73 23.51 53.74
CA ALA A 229 16.51 23.78 55.16
C ALA A 229 16.37 22.49 55.98
N SER A 230 15.73 21.45 55.44
CA SER A 230 15.51 20.18 56.14
C SER A 230 16.72 19.23 56.08
N ARG A 231 17.48 19.22 54.98
CA ARG A 231 18.55 18.23 54.73
C ARG A 231 19.96 18.77 54.83
N GLY A 232 20.13 20.08 54.99
CA GLY A 232 21.45 20.70 55.13
C GLY A 232 22.36 20.38 53.95
N ASP A 233 23.56 19.87 54.21
CA ASP A 233 24.56 19.60 53.17
C ASP A 233 24.23 18.41 52.26
N LEU A 234 23.23 17.60 52.60
CA LEU A 234 22.70 16.53 51.74
C LEU A 234 21.76 17.05 50.63
N ALA A 235 21.55 18.37 50.54
CA ALA A 235 20.76 18.99 49.50
C ALA A 235 21.55 20.06 48.76
N SER A 236 21.39 20.12 47.44
CA SER A 236 21.98 21.16 46.61
C SER A 236 21.51 22.55 47.06
N THR A 237 22.39 23.53 46.95
CA THR A 237 22.02 24.94 47.11
C THR A 237 20.84 25.28 46.19
N PRO A 238 19.82 26.03 46.67
CA PRO A 238 18.71 26.46 45.83
C PRO A 238 19.19 27.13 44.53
N GLY A 239 18.68 26.65 43.39
CA GLY A 239 19.12 27.09 42.06
C GLY A 239 20.32 26.33 41.47
N ALA A 240 20.80 25.28 42.13
CA ALA A 240 21.92 24.45 41.64
C ALA A 240 21.56 22.97 41.40
N SER A 241 20.33 22.52 41.73
CA SER A 241 19.94 21.11 41.58
C SER A 241 19.55 20.73 40.15
N ASN A 242 19.92 19.54 39.67
CA ASN A 242 19.43 19.04 38.38
C ASN A 242 17.93 18.70 38.40
N HIS A 243 17.31 18.51 39.57
CA HIS A 243 15.85 18.46 39.69
C HIS A 243 15.20 19.76 39.23
N GLY A 244 15.76 20.92 39.60
CA GLY A 244 15.24 22.21 39.15
C GLY A 244 15.59 22.55 37.69
N ARG A 245 16.40 21.74 37.02
CA ARG A 245 16.56 21.75 35.55
C ARG A 245 15.56 20.85 34.84
N GLY A 246 14.77 20.05 35.57
CA GLY A 246 13.90 19.03 34.99
C GLY A 246 14.69 17.90 34.33
N LEU A 247 15.92 17.64 34.79
CA LEU A 247 16.85 16.66 34.22
C LEU A 247 17.19 15.53 35.18
N ALA A 248 16.64 15.51 36.39
CA ALA A 248 16.92 14.48 37.37
C ALA A 248 15.64 13.77 37.82
N VAL A 249 15.80 12.49 38.13
CA VAL A 249 14.80 11.69 38.84
C VAL A 249 15.45 10.95 39.99
N ASP A 250 14.66 10.80 41.06
CA ASP A 250 14.95 9.84 42.13
C ASP A 250 14.05 8.63 41.90
N LEU A 251 14.64 7.44 41.82
CA LEU A 251 13.95 6.18 41.54
C LEU A 251 13.85 5.31 42.80
N GLY A 252 12.69 4.67 43.00
CA GLY A 252 12.43 3.77 44.11
C GLY A 252 12.92 2.35 43.85
N GLY A 253 13.27 1.62 44.93
CA GLY A 253 13.70 0.21 44.83
C GLY A 253 15.11 0.02 44.27
N LEU A 254 15.97 1.03 44.42
CA LEU A 254 17.38 1.01 43.99
C LEU A 254 18.37 0.85 45.15
N GLY A 255 17.88 0.71 46.38
CA GLY A 255 18.69 0.51 47.58
C GLY A 255 18.53 1.65 48.59
N THR A 256 19.40 1.65 49.59
CA THR A 256 19.53 2.73 50.58
C THR A 256 20.90 3.38 50.47
N VAL A 257 21.21 4.34 51.34
CA VAL A 257 22.58 4.89 51.43
C VAL A 257 23.57 3.72 51.59
N ASP A 258 24.61 3.72 50.77
CA ASP A 258 25.67 2.70 50.70
C ASP A 258 25.28 1.32 50.11
N ASP A 259 24.05 1.15 49.61
CA ASP A 259 23.61 -0.10 48.96
C ASP A 259 23.38 0.08 47.45
N PHE A 260 24.28 -0.50 46.66
CA PHE A 260 24.30 -0.47 45.20
C PHE A 260 24.16 -1.88 44.61
N ALA A 261 23.68 -2.85 45.38
CA ALA A 261 23.55 -4.24 44.96
C ALA A 261 22.17 -4.57 44.40
N GLU A 262 21.19 -3.66 44.53
CA GLU A 262 19.81 -3.91 44.10
C GLU A 262 19.73 -4.25 42.60
N PRO A 263 18.99 -5.30 42.19
CA PRO A 263 18.91 -5.71 40.79
C PRO A 263 18.42 -4.60 39.85
N THR A 264 17.54 -3.72 40.32
CA THR A 264 17.06 -2.57 39.54
C THR A 264 18.20 -1.57 39.30
N TYR A 265 19.00 -1.26 40.33
CA TYR A 265 20.16 -0.38 40.17
C TYR A 265 21.17 -0.96 39.19
N LEU A 266 21.54 -2.24 39.34
CA LEU A 266 22.51 -2.90 38.46
C LEU A 266 22.04 -2.92 37.00
N TRP A 267 20.75 -3.16 36.76
CA TRP A 267 20.18 -3.09 35.43
C TRP A 267 20.26 -1.67 34.85
N LEU A 268 19.86 -0.65 35.63
CA LEU A 268 19.95 0.73 35.18
C LEU A 268 21.40 1.13 34.89
N LYS A 269 22.37 0.69 35.69
CA LYS A 269 23.80 0.98 35.42
C LYS A 269 24.27 0.39 34.10
N ALA A 270 23.77 -0.78 33.72
CA ALA A 270 24.12 -1.42 32.46
C ALA A 270 23.41 -0.80 31.24
N HIS A 271 22.22 -0.21 31.41
CA HIS A 271 21.33 0.10 30.29
C HIS A 271 20.93 1.57 30.16
N ALA A 272 20.80 2.32 31.26
CA ALA A 272 20.23 3.66 31.26
C ALA A 272 20.99 4.66 30.35
N ALA A 273 22.32 4.52 30.26
CA ALA A 273 23.15 5.40 29.44
C ALA A 273 22.79 5.35 27.95
N SER A 274 22.29 4.21 27.45
CA SER A 274 21.83 4.09 26.05
C SER A 274 20.55 4.90 25.77
N TYR A 275 19.86 5.33 26.83
CA TYR A 275 18.69 6.21 26.78
C TYR A 275 19.04 7.65 27.18
N GLY A 276 20.31 7.95 27.48
CA GLY A 276 20.77 9.28 27.90
C GLY A 276 20.61 9.55 29.40
N TRP A 277 20.26 8.55 30.20
CA TRP A 277 20.17 8.64 31.66
C TRP A 277 21.42 8.06 32.31
N HIS A 278 22.00 8.79 33.25
CA HIS A 278 23.28 8.48 33.86
C HIS A 278 23.16 8.52 35.37
N HIS A 279 23.84 7.59 36.05
CA HIS A 279 24.07 7.71 37.48
C HIS A 279 25.36 8.53 37.67
N PRO A 280 25.31 9.70 38.36
CA PRO A 280 26.47 10.58 38.46
C PRO A 280 27.66 9.91 39.16
N THR A 281 28.86 10.02 38.59
CA THR A 281 30.07 9.38 39.15
C THR A 281 30.42 9.90 40.55
N ALA A 282 30.08 11.16 40.86
CA ALA A 282 30.27 11.71 42.19
C ALA A 282 29.41 11.02 43.26
N MET A 283 28.30 10.39 42.87
CA MET A 283 27.36 9.71 43.77
C MET A 283 27.57 8.19 43.81
N GLU A 284 28.58 7.68 43.10
CA GLU A 284 29.00 6.28 43.15
C GLU A 284 29.89 5.98 44.38
N PRO A 285 30.00 4.70 44.79
CA PRO A 285 31.02 4.29 45.76
C PRO A 285 32.43 4.75 45.35
N GLY A 286 33.08 5.54 46.21
CA GLY A 286 34.38 6.14 45.93
C GLY A 286 34.33 7.48 45.18
N GLY A 287 33.15 7.99 44.87
CA GLY A 287 32.90 9.34 44.36
C GLY A 287 33.10 10.44 45.42
N GLY A 288 33.09 11.70 44.96
CA GLY A 288 33.31 12.88 45.82
C GLY A 288 32.06 13.50 46.45
N GLY A 289 30.88 12.92 46.21
CA GLY A 289 29.58 13.41 46.67
C GLY A 289 28.85 12.40 47.58
N PRO A 290 27.60 12.70 47.98
CA PRO A 290 26.77 11.77 48.74
C PRO A 290 26.43 10.53 47.91
N LEU A 291 26.34 9.38 48.57
CA LEU A 291 26.00 8.12 47.93
C LEU A 291 24.48 8.02 47.72
N GLU A 292 24.06 8.08 46.46
CA GLU A 292 22.65 8.21 46.07
C GLU A 292 22.28 7.24 44.93
N PRO A 293 22.19 5.91 45.18
CA PRO A 293 21.86 4.93 44.14
C PRO A 293 20.54 5.21 43.41
N TRP A 294 19.62 5.94 44.05
CA TRP A 294 18.34 6.35 43.49
C TRP A 294 18.43 7.51 42.49
N HIS A 295 19.53 8.29 42.47
CA HIS A 295 19.61 9.53 41.70
C HIS A 295 20.16 9.32 40.29
N TRP A 296 19.39 9.73 39.30
CA TRP A 296 19.71 9.59 37.88
C TRP A 296 19.46 10.89 37.15
N GLU A 297 20.36 11.22 36.23
CA GLU A 297 20.38 12.48 35.51
C GLU A 297 20.40 12.28 33.99
N PHE A 298 19.69 13.13 33.27
CA PHE A 298 19.60 13.09 31.81
C PHE A 298 20.63 14.05 31.18
N GLY A 299 21.49 13.52 30.30
CA GLY A 299 22.41 14.31 29.49
C GLY A 299 23.54 14.99 30.26
N THR A 300 23.92 14.46 31.43
CA THR A 300 24.99 14.98 32.30
C THR A 300 26.24 14.10 32.35
N ALA A 301 26.40 13.20 31.36
CA ALA A 301 27.51 12.26 31.24
C ALA A 301 28.90 12.91 31.23
#